data_AF-V5C515-F1
#
_entry.id   AF-V5C515-F1
#
_cell.length_a   1.000
_cell.length_b   1.000
_cell.length_c   1.000
_cell.angle_alpha   90.00
_cell.angle_beta   90.00
_cell.angle_gamma   90.00
#
_symmetry.space_group_name_H-M   'P 1'
#
loop_
_entity.id
_entity.type
_entity.pdbx_description
1 polymer ?
#
loop_
_entity_poly.entity_id
_entity_poly.type
_entity_poly.pdbx_seq_one_letter_code
_entity_poly.pdbx_strand_id
1 'polypeptide(L)'
;MPSFLVALISLFSFVLAGCAPLPYVRTSKPEMTGILLQNGMPVPDVLIISCARGQLPRKCERIKKTLTDGQGRFFFEAEWEFDKLVPYIGDTKFSYGISFHYLGRDFHWNGSGVGDTPKSVDLRCEVRNTVLCTTEITEP
;
A
#
# COMPACT_ATOMS: atom_id res chain seq x y z
N MET A 1 -2.69 -54.42 0.95
CA MET A 1 -2.02 -53.14 0.64
C MET A 1 -2.84 -52.19 -0.28
N PRO A 2 -4.19 -52.04 -0.16
CA PRO A 2 -4.95 -51.07 -0.95
C PRO A 2 -5.04 -49.66 -0.31
N SER A 3 -4.79 -49.54 0.99
CA SER A 3 -5.07 -48.33 1.77
C SER A 3 -4.20 -47.11 1.40
N PHE A 4 -2.97 -47.34 0.94
CA PHE A 4 -2.07 -46.26 0.51
C PHE A 4 -2.51 -45.60 -0.80
N LEU A 5 -3.06 -46.38 -1.72
CA LEU A 5 -3.46 -45.91 -3.05
C LEU A 5 -4.73 -45.06 -2.96
N VAL A 6 -5.66 -45.42 -2.05
CA VAL A 6 -6.87 -44.63 -1.76
C VAL A 6 -6.52 -43.29 -1.09
N ALA A 7 -5.55 -43.27 -0.18
CA ALA A 7 -5.09 -42.04 0.46
C ALA A 7 -4.43 -41.08 -0.55
N LEU A 8 -3.65 -41.61 -1.50
CA LEU A 8 -2.99 -40.82 -2.53
C LEU A 8 -4.00 -40.23 -3.53
N ILE A 9 -4.99 -41.01 -3.97
CA ILE A 9 -6.05 -40.55 -4.87
C ILE A 9 -6.92 -39.48 -4.18
N SER A 10 -7.25 -39.66 -2.90
CA SER A 10 -7.99 -38.65 -2.13
C SER A 10 -7.21 -37.33 -2.06
N LEU A 11 -5.93 -37.37 -1.68
CA LEU A 11 -5.08 -36.19 -1.59
C LEU A 11 -4.96 -35.48 -2.95
N PHE A 12 -4.80 -36.23 -4.04
CA PHE A 12 -4.68 -35.67 -5.39
C PHE A 12 -6.00 -35.08 -5.90
N SER A 13 -7.14 -35.64 -5.48
CA SER A 13 -8.47 -35.13 -5.82
C SER A 13 -8.74 -33.77 -5.15
N PHE A 14 -8.24 -33.55 -3.93
CA PHE A 14 -8.31 -32.23 -3.27
C PHE A 14 -7.45 -31.16 -3.97
N VAL A 15 -6.30 -31.56 -4.55
CA VAL A 15 -5.45 -30.65 -5.33
C VAL A 15 -6.11 -30.31 -6.67
N LEU A 16 -6.73 -31.29 -7.35
CA LEU A 16 -7.43 -31.10 -8.63
C LEU A 16 -8.78 -30.37 -8.50
N ALA A 17 -9.42 -30.40 -7.33
CA ALA A 17 -10.66 -29.69 -7.05
C ALA A 17 -10.51 -28.15 -6.96
N GLY A 18 -9.31 -27.61 -7.21
CA GLY A 18 -9.09 -26.15 -7.30
C GLY A 18 -9.03 -25.42 -5.96
N CYS A 19 -9.01 -26.14 -4.83
CA CYS A 19 -8.91 -25.56 -3.49
C CYS A 19 -7.47 -25.38 -3.00
N ALA A 20 -6.47 -25.60 -3.87
CA ALA A 20 -5.07 -25.35 -3.53
C ALA A 20 -4.78 -23.85 -3.70
N PRO A 21 -4.39 -23.12 -2.64
CA PRO A 21 -4.01 -21.72 -2.74
C PRO A 21 -2.78 -21.61 -3.63
N LEU A 22 -2.95 -20.98 -4.80
CA LEU A 22 -1.84 -20.73 -5.71
C LEU A 22 -1.02 -19.55 -5.19
N PRO A 23 0.32 -19.63 -5.23
CA PRO A 23 1.16 -18.48 -4.94
C PRO A 23 0.85 -17.35 -5.92
N TYR A 24 0.59 -16.15 -5.39
CA TYR A 24 0.32 -14.95 -6.18
C TYR A 24 1.21 -13.80 -5.71
N VAL A 25 1.77 -13.07 -6.68
CA VAL A 25 2.51 -11.83 -6.41
C VAL A 25 1.53 -10.69 -6.56
N ARG A 26 1.41 -9.85 -5.53
CA ARG A 26 0.56 -8.66 -5.58
C ARG A 26 1.32 -7.42 -5.19
N THR A 27 0.91 -6.29 -5.76
CA THR A 27 1.32 -4.97 -5.30
C THR A 27 0.67 -4.72 -3.94
N SER A 28 1.48 -4.64 -2.88
CA SER A 28 1.00 -4.35 -1.52
C SER A 28 0.79 -2.85 -1.30
N LYS A 29 1.61 -2.03 -1.99
CA LYS A 29 1.52 -0.57 -1.99
C LYS A 29 1.82 -0.01 -3.40
N PRO A 30 1.06 1.00 -3.85
CA PRO A 30 1.33 1.63 -5.12
C PRO A 30 2.66 2.38 -5.06
N GLU A 31 3.22 2.66 -6.24
CA GLU A 31 4.17 3.75 -6.35
C GLU A 31 3.47 5.06 -5.94
N MET A 32 4.08 5.84 -5.06
CA MET A 32 3.51 7.12 -4.62
C MET A 32 4.44 8.25 -5.00
N THR A 33 3.93 9.14 -5.85
CA THR A 33 4.52 10.44 -6.13
C THR A 33 3.67 11.50 -5.44
N GLY A 34 4.25 12.67 -5.19
CA GLY A 34 3.44 13.79 -4.76
C GLY A 34 4.20 15.08 -4.56
N ILE A 35 3.46 16.12 -4.25
CA ILE A 35 3.95 17.45 -3.92
C ILE A 35 3.30 17.94 -2.62
N LEU A 36 4.12 18.47 -1.74
CA LEU A 36 3.71 19.12 -0.50
C LEU A 36 3.73 20.64 -0.68
N LEU A 37 2.59 21.26 -0.41
CA LEU A 37 2.35 22.69 -0.58
C LEU A 37 1.89 23.32 0.75
N GLN A 38 2.23 24.59 0.96
CA GLN A 38 1.65 25.45 1.99
C GLN A 38 1.28 26.79 1.37
N ASN A 39 -0.01 27.13 1.42
CA ASN A 39 -0.58 28.30 0.74
C ASN A 39 -0.21 28.34 -0.75
N GLY A 40 -0.23 27.17 -1.41
CA GLY A 40 0.15 27.01 -2.82
C GLY A 40 1.66 27.05 -3.11
N MET A 41 2.51 27.27 -2.11
CA MET A 41 3.97 27.28 -2.26
C MET A 41 4.58 25.91 -1.91
N PRO A 42 5.56 25.40 -2.67
CA PRO A 42 6.22 24.14 -2.36
C PRO A 42 6.98 24.19 -1.03
N VAL A 43 6.93 23.08 -0.29
CA VAL A 43 7.58 22.96 1.02
C VAL A 43 8.75 21.96 0.94
N PRO A 44 10.00 22.45 0.86
CA PRO A 44 11.18 21.59 0.78
C PRO A 44 11.60 21.03 2.14
N ASP A 45 12.46 20.02 2.11
CA ASP A 45 13.17 19.44 3.27
C ASP A 45 12.24 18.89 4.38
N VAL A 46 11.04 18.44 4.02
CA VAL A 46 10.09 17.80 4.94
C VAL A 46 10.23 16.29 4.88
N LEU A 47 10.42 15.67 6.04
CA LEU A 47 10.45 14.21 6.18
C LEU A 47 9.06 13.62 6.00
N ILE A 48 8.84 12.96 4.87
CA ILE A 48 7.64 12.18 4.59
C ILE A 48 7.88 10.74 5.00
N ILE A 49 6.95 10.20 5.78
CA ILE A 49 6.91 8.82 6.24
C ILE A 49 5.75 8.12 5.55
N SER A 50 6.00 6.97 4.95
CA SER A 50 4.97 6.08 4.43
C SER A 50 5.02 4.75 5.17
N CYS A 51 3.86 4.11 5.28
CA CYS A 51 3.79 2.76 5.81
C CYS A 51 3.64 1.72 4.71
N ALA A 52 4.62 0.84 4.63
CA ALA A 52 4.68 -0.29 3.71
C ALA A 52 3.69 -1.40 4.07
N ARG A 53 3.42 -1.63 5.37
CA ARG A 53 2.44 -2.63 5.82
C ARG A 53 1.64 -2.13 7.03
N GLY A 54 0.32 -2.08 6.86
CA GLY A 54 -0.60 -1.47 7.82
C GLY A 54 -0.97 -0.04 7.47
N GLN A 55 -1.48 0.69 8.46
CA GLN A 55 -1.94 2.08 8.34
C GLN A 55 -1.15 2.99 9.29
N LEU A 56 -0.98 4.26 8.93
CA LEU A 56 -0.47 5.27 9.86
C LEU A 56 -1.63 5.87 10.66
N PRO A 57 -1.44 6.22 11.95
CA PRO A 57 -0.22 6.01 12.76
C PRO A 57 -0.17 4.66 13.51
N ARG A 58 -1.16 3.78 13.35
CA ARG A 58 -1.29 2.54 14.17
C ARG A 58 -1.03 1.27 13.35
N LYS A 59 -0.13 0.42 13.84
CA LYS A 59 0.23 -0.91 13.26
C LYS A 59 1.07 -0.81 11.98
N CYS A 60 2.03 0.11 11.94
CA CYS A 60 2.99 0.15 10.84
C CYS A 60 4.17 -0.79 11.12
N GLU A 61 4.27 -1.88 10.36
CA GLU A 61 5.38 -2.85 10.53
C GLU A 61 6.64 -2.44 9.78
N ARG A 62 6.50 -1.61 8.74
CA ARG A 62 7.61 -1.18 7.88
C ARG A 62 7.43 0.29 7.49
N ILE A 63 8.33 1.12 7.98
CA ILE A 63 8.34 2.56 7.72
C ILE A 63 9.32 2.84 6.58
N LYS A 64 8.84 3.55 5.56
CA LYS A 64 9.66 4.18 4.52
C LYS A 64 9.73 5.66 4.79
N LYS A 65 10.87 6.28 4.45
CA LYS A 65 11.15 7.68 4.66
C LYS A 65 11.71 8.29 3.40
N THR A 66 11.28 9.50 3.08
CA THR A 66 11.87 10.32 2.01
C THR A 66 11.79 11.79 2.43
N LEU A 67 12.56 12.66 1.79
CA LEU A 67 12.49 14.10 1.99
C LEU A 67 11.82 14.75 0.78
N THR A 68 11.07 15.82 1.01
CA THR A 68 10.62 16.67 -0.09
C THR A 68 11.81 17.42 -0.69
N ASP A 69 11.88 17.49 -2.01
CA ASP A 69 12.92 18.21 -2.73
C ASP A 69 12.67 19.74 -2.74
N GLY A 70 13.52 20.50 -3.45
CA GLY A 70 13.39 21.96 -3.60
C GLY A 70 12.07 22.43 -4.24
N GLN A 71 11.33 21.54 -4.89
CA GLN A 71 10.00 21.78 -5.46
C GLN A 71 8.89 21.18 -4.60
N GLY A 72 9.19 20.74 -3.37
CA GLY A 72 8.24 20.13 -2.45
C GLY A 72 7.82 18.71 -2.86
N ARG A 73 8.50 18.08 -3.82
CA ARG A 73 8.11 16.78 -4.37
C ARG A 73 8.71 15.64 -3.57
N PHE A 74 7.99 14.53 -3.47
CA PHE A 74 8.44 13.30 -2.83
C PHE A 74 8.08 12.06 -3.66
N PHE A 75 8.78 10.97 -3.39
CA PHE A 75 8.62 9.71 -4.10
C PHE A 75 8.81 8.49 -3.18
N PHE A 76 7.95 7.50 -3.36
CA PHE A 76 8.07 6.16 -2.82
C PHE A 76 7.87 5.13 -3.93
N GLU A 77 8.80 4.19 -4.05
CA GLU A 77 8.68 3.06 -4.97
C GLU A 77 7.51 2.15 -4.59
N ALA A 78 6.94 1.47 -5.59
CA ALA A 78 5.94 0.44 -5.38
C ALA A 78 6.50 -0.73 -4.56
N GLU A 79 5.66 -1.34 -3.73
CA GLU A 79 6.02 -2.53 -2.96
C GLU A 79 5.23 -3.75 -3.40
N TRP A 80 5.95 -4.86 -3.48
CA TRP A 80 5.45 -6.14 -3.93
C TRP A 80 5.56 -7.14 -2.79
N GLU A 81 4.48 -7.87 -2.53
CA GLU A 81 4.48 -8.94 -1.55
C GLU A 81 4.07 -10.25 -2.20
N PHE A 82 4.77 -11.31 -1.80
CA PHE A 82 4.44 -12.67 -2.18
C PHE A 82 3.47 -13.22 -1.15
N ASP A 83 2.20 -13.32 -1.50
CA ASP A 83 1.21 -13.94 -0.63
C ASP A 83 1.08 -15.43 -0.98
N LYS A 84 1.44 -16.26 -0.01
CA LYS A 84 1.39 -17.73 -0.14
C LYS A 84 -0.05 -18.27 -0.06
N LEU A 85 -0.96 -17.50 0.53
CA LEU A 85 -2.29 -17.92 0.94
C LEU A 85 -3.24 -16.72 0.86
N VAL A 86 -3.76 -16.39 -0.32
CA VAL A 86 -4.89 -15.45 -0.42
C VAL A 86 -6.17 -16.29 -0.38
N PRO A 87 -6.98 -16.22 0.69
CA PRO A 87 -8.31 -16.79 0.63
C PRO A 87 -9.07 -16.00 -0.45
N TYR A 88 -9.50 -16.66 -1.52
CA TYR A 88 -10.32 -16.07 -2.61
C TYR A 88 -11.73 -15.64 -2.14
N ILE A 89 -11.96 -15.51 -0.83
CA ILE A 89 -13.26 -15.22 -0.24
C ILE A 89 -13.26 -13.77 0.25
N GLY A 90 -13.96 -12.92 -0.51
CA GLY A 90 -14.18 -11.50 -0.21
C GLY A 90 -13.39 -10.55 -1.11
N ASP A 91 -13.88 -9.32 -1.25
CA ASP A 91 -13.19 -8.30 -2.03
C ASP A 91 -11.90 -7.88 -1.33
N THR A 92 -10.81 -7.82 -2.10
CA THR A 92 -9.54 -7.29 -1.61
C THR A 92 -9.71 -5.82 -1.22
N LYS A 93 -9.05 -5.41 -0.14
CA LYS A 93 -8.99 -4.02 0.29
C LYS A 93 -7.54 -3.59 0.34
N PHE A 94 -7.26 -2.40 -0.18
CA PHE A 94 -5.96 -1.77 -0.03
C PHE A 94 -6.09 -0.51 0.82
N SER A 95 -4.99 -0.14 1.47
CA SER A 95 -4.86 1.15 2.13
C SER A 95 -3.41 1.58 2.12
N TYR A 96 -3.16 2.86 1.93
CA TYR A 96 -1.85 3.50 1.96
C TYR A 96 -1.99 4.90 2.53
N GLY A 97 -0.88 5.54 2.86
CA GLY A 97 -0.92 6.84 3.51
C GLY A 97 0.46 7.35 3.83
N ILE A 98 0.50 8.65 4.11
CA ILE A 98 1.71 9.37 4.48
C ILE A 98 1.51 10.08 5.81
N SER A 99 2.61 10.30 6.51
CA SER A 99 2.68 11.18 7.66
C SER A 99 3.94 12.03 7.61
N PHE A 100 3.88 13.24 8.15
CA PHE A 100 5.04 14.12 8.21
C PHE A 100 4.91 15.10 9.37
N HIS A 101 6.05 15.57 9.86
CA HIS A 101 6.13 16.59 10.89
C HIS A 101 6.49 17.92 10.25
N TYR A 102 5.68 18.95 10.46
CA TYR A 102 5.91 20.27 9.88
C TYR A 102 5.42 21.38 10.83
N LEU A 103 6.28 22.37 11.07
CA LEU A 103 6.02 23.50 11.98
C LEU A 103 5.52 23.05 13.37
N GLY A 104 6.16 22.03 13.95
CA GLY A 104 5.81 21.54 15.29
C GLY A 104 4.54 20.68 15.35
N ARG A 105 3.96 20.29 14.22
CA ARG A 105 2.72 19.50 14.15
C ARG A 105 2.88 18.26 13.28
N ASP A 106 2.25 17.18 13.70
CA ASP A 106 2.16 15.94 12.93
C ASP A 106 0.92 15.96 12.04
N PHE A 107 1.12 15.62 10.77
CA PHE A 107 0.07 15.48 9.78
C PHE A 107 0.00 14.04 9.30
N HIS A 108 -1.22 13.57 9.04
CA HIS A 108 -1.48 12.23 8.55
C HIS A 108 -2.53 12.29 7.45
N TRP A 109 -2.28 11.55 6.37
CA TRP A 109 -3.25 11.33 5.31
C TRP A 109 -3.26 9.85 4.95
N ASN A 110 -4.44 9.29 4.71
CA ASN A 110 -4.60 7.90 4.30
C ASN A 110 -5.62 7.82 3.16
N GLY A 111 -5.36 6.96 2.19
CA GLY A 111 -6.27 6.54 1.13
C GLY A 111 -6.55 5.04 1.23
N SER A 112 -7.75 4.62 0.84
CA SER A 112 -8.14 3.22 0.80
C SER A 112 -9.16 2.96 -0.30
N GLY A 113 -9.27 1.70 -0.71
CA GLY A 113 -10.21 1.27 -1.73
C GLY A 113 -10.47 -0.22 -1.68
N VAL A 114 -11.37 -0.65 -2.56
CA VAL A 114 -11.74 -2.05 -2.79
C VAL A 114 -11.17 -2.47 -4.15
N GLY A 115 -10.68 -3.70 -4.25
CA GLY A 115 -10.01 -4.23 -5.42
C GLY A 115 -8.50 -4.35 -5.23
N ASP A 116 -7.80 -4.45 -6.35
CA ASP A 116 -6.34 -4.50 -6.37
C ASP A 116 -5.74 -3.14 -6.06
N THR A 117 -4.54 -3.15 -5.46
CA THR A 117 -3.77 -1.93 -5.24
C THR A 117 -3.46 -1.30 -6.61
N PRO A 118 -3.71 0.02 -6.79
CA PRO A 118 -3.38 0.67 -8.05
C PRO A 118 -1.88 0.60 -8.32
N LYS A 119 -1.49 0.79 -9.58
CA LYS A 119 -0.07 0.76 -9.96
C LYS A 119 0.69 1.97 -9.39
N SER A 120 0.09 3.15 -9.52
CA SER A 120 0.64 4.39 -8.99
C SER A 120 -0.43 5.36 -8.52
N VAL A 121 -0.03 6.25 -7.62
CA VAL A 121 -0.86 7.33 -7.07
C VAL A 121 -0.01 8.60 -7.04
N ASP A 122 -0.58 9.70 -7.56
CA ASP A 122 -0.02 11.04 -7.43
C ASP A 122 -0.81 11.83 -6.38
N LEU A 123 -0.09 12.37 -5.39
CA LEU A 123 -0.62 13.09 -4.24
C LEU A 123 -0.28 14.58 -4.33
N ARG A 124 -1.30 15.43 -4.41
CA ARG A 124 -1.13 16.87 -4.21
C ARG A 124 -1.66 17.27 -2.85
N CYS A 125 -0.75 17.50 -1.90
CA CYS A 125 -1.07 17.77 -0.50
C CYS A 125 -0.86 19.23 -0.12
N GLU A 126 -1.90 19.87 0.41
CA GLU A 126 -1.89 21.25 0.91
C GLU A 126 -1.96 21.26 2.45
N VAL A 127 -0.95 21.86 3.09
CA VAL A 127 -0.84 21.99 4.54
C VAL A 127 -1.53 23.28 5.00
N ARG A 128 -2.57 23.13 5.83
CA ARG A 128 -3.28 24.23 6.49
C ARG A 128 -3.32 24.00 8.00
N ASN A 129 -4.51 24.02 8.60
CA ASN A 129 -4.77 23.49 9.94
C ASN A 129 -4.83 21.96 9.95
N THR A 130 -5.16 21.37 8.81
CA THR A 130 -5.11 19.94 8.50
C THR A 130 -4.36 19.76 7.18
N VAL A 131 -4.05 18.51 6.82
CA VAL A 131 -3.55 18.19 5.48
C VAL A 131 -4.72 17.82 4.58
N LEU A 132 -4.80 18.42 3.40
CA LEU A 132 -5.76 18.09 2.35
C LEU A 132 -4.99 17.56 1.15
N CYS A 133 -5.16 16.28 0.82
CA CYS A 133 -4.55 15.70 -0.37
C CYS A 133 -5.61 15.34 -1.40
N THR A 134 -5.39 15.73 -2.66
CA THR A 134 -6.10 15.19 -3.82
C THR A 134 -5.27 14.07 -4.42
N THR A 135 -5.95 13.04 -4.94
CA THR A 135 -5.32 11.84 -5.47
C THR A 135 -5.69 11.64 -6.92
N GLU A 136 -4.69 11.43 -7.76
CA GLU A 136 -4.86 10.90 -9.12
C GLU A 136 -4.32 9.46 -9.13
N ILE A 137 -5.14 8.52 -9.61
CA ILE A 137 -4.85 7.09 -9.54
C ILE A 137 -4.61 6.60 -10.97
N THR A 138 -3.53 5.84 -11.17
CA THR A 138 -3.32 5.08 -12.40
C THR A 138 -3.73 3.63 -12.15
N GLU A 139 -4.71 3.16 -12.93
CA GLU A 139 -5.22 1.79 -12.85
C GLU A 139 -4.14 0.75 -13.25
N PRO A 140 -4.22 -0.48 -12.69
CA PRO A 140 -3.27 -1.56 -12.94
C PRO A 140 -3.19 -2.02 -14.41
#